data_AF-A0AAU5MIS0-F1
#
_entry.id   AF-A0AAU5MIS0-F1
#
_cell.length_a   1.000
_cell.length_b   1.000
_cell.length_c   1.000
_cell.angle_alpha   90.00
_cell.angle_beta   90.00
_cell.angle_gamma   90.00
#
_symmetry.space_group_name_H-M   'P 1'
#
loop_
_entity.id
_entity.type
_entity.pdbx_description
1 polymer ?
#
loop_
_entity_poly.entity_id
_entity_poly.type
_entity_poly.pdbx_seq_one_letter_code
_entity_poly.pdbx_strand_id
1 'polypeptide(L)'
;MNYRGAATKLGSEDTSHLELLTATDAWWWICAAGERKSDSRTDFYKSIEAEASRAGTGSGHVSTAHLLPQEIDFKRLDAEIALQASRAIRDLTRRLIYDSLTSGKVVSAEFSNYVLKACVRAREEEAYLAIAAEGFINPAILAIVLDAVPDIPHEDWQIEPGGAMGVDVAYGQIVFSTVIPPTAQAQIVELFADSPE
;
A
#
# COMPACT_ATOMS: atom_id res chain seq x y z
N MET A 1 -6.21 -24.25 22.10
CA MET A 1 -5.99 -23.33 20.97
C MET A 1 -6.62 -22.01 21.38
N ASN A 2 -5.81 -21.01 21.75
CA ASN A 2 -6.33 -19.72 22.19
C ASN A 2 -6.69 -18.92 20.95
N TYR A 3 -7.95 -18.99 20.54
CA TYR A 3 -8.46 -18.19 19.43
C TYR A 3 -8.42 -16.71 19.86
N ARG A 4 -7.48 -15.95 19.30
CA ARG A 4 -7.29 -14.50 19.56
C ARG A 4 -7.83 -13.63 18.43
N GLY A 5 -8.86 -14.12 17.75
CA GLY A 5 -9.50 -13.44 16.62
C GLY A 5 -10.24 -14.43 15.73
N ALA A 6 -11.38 -14.00 15.20
CA ALA A 6 -12.21 -14.72 14.24
C ALA A 6 -12.76 -13.73 13.18
N ALA A 7 -13.02 -14.20 11.96
CA ALA A 7 -13.35 -13.37 10.79
C ALA A 7 -14.71 -13.72 10.15
N THR A 8 -15.32 -12.78 9.43
CA THR A 8 -16.43 -12.99 8.47
C THR A 8 -16.09 -12.31 7.13
N LYS A 9 -16.88 -12.62 6.09
CA LYS A 9 -16.72 -12.11 4.73
C LYS A 9 -17.36 -10.72 4.59
N LEU A 10 -16.60 -9.71 4.18
CA LEU A 10 -17.11 -8.38 3.83
C LEU A 10 -17.79 -8.40 2.45
N GLY A 11 -18.78 -7.53 2.27
CA GLY A 11 -19.34 -7.22 0.95
C GLY A 11 -18.37 -6.36 0.13
N SER A 12 -18.51 -6.37 -1.19
CA SER A 12 -17.63 -5.61 -2.11
C SER A 12 -17.72 -4.09 -1.91
N GLU A 13 -18.82 -3.60 -1.36
CA GLU A 13 -19.09 -2.18 -1.12
C GLU A 13 -18.39 -1.62 0.14
N ASP A 14 -18.11 -2.46 1.13
CA ASP A 14 -17.43 -2.07 2.37
C ASP A 14 -15.91 -1.89 2.16
N THR A 15 -15.36 -2.47 1.10
CA THR A 15 -13.93 -2.42 0.78
C THR A 15 -13.51 -1.25 -0.11
N SER A 16 -14.47 -0.43 -0.57
CA SER A 16 -14.24 0.63 -1.57
C SER A 16 -13.69 1.94 -1.00
N HIS A 17 -13.64 2.11 0.32
CA HIS A 17 -13.32 3.40 0.93
C HIS A 17 -11.87 3.45 1.42
N LEU A 18 -10.98 4.03 0.60
CA LEU A 18 -9.56 4.25 0.91
C LEU A 18 -9.34 5.11 2.18
N GLU A 19 -10.30 5.96 2.55
CA GLU A 19 -10.25 6.79 3.77
C GLU A 19 -10.19 5.95 5.06
N LEU A 20 -10.65 4.69 5.02
CA LEU A 20 -10.54 3.74 6.12
C LEU A 20 -9.08 3.56 6.57
N LEU A 21 -8.12 3.55 5.63
CA LEU A 21 -6.70 3.34 5.90
C LEU A 21 -6.00 4.54 6.57
N THR A 22 -6.66 5.70 6.63
CA THR A 22 -6.08 6.95 7.14
C THR A 22 -6.60 7.37 8.51
N ALA A 23 -7.61 6.66 9.05
CA ALA A 23 -8.10 6.92 10.39
C ALA A 23 -7.13 6.33 11.42
N THR A 24 -6.21 7.15 11.94
CA THR A 24 -5.41 6.82 13.14
C THR A 24 -6.29 6.54 14.36
N ASP A 25 -7.51 7.09 14.35
CA ASP A 25 -8.62 6.69 15.22
C ASP A 25 -9.50 5.67 14.49
N ALA A 26 -8.96 4.49 14.13
CA ALA A 26 -9.76 3.39 13.62
C ALA A 26 -10.71 2.89 14.74
N TRP A 27 -11.79 3.64 14.97
CA TRP A 27 -12.95 3.29 15.78
C TRP A 27 -13.56 1.95 15.37
N TRP A 28 -13.26 1.54 14.14
CA TRP A 28 -13.57 0.27 13.56
C TRP A 28 -12.34 -0.65 13.72
N TRP A 29 -12.13 -1.18 14.92
CA TRP A 29 -11.67 -2.57 14.94
C TRP A 29 -12.84 -3.38 14.39
N ILE A 30 -12.91 -3.57 13.06
CA ILE A 30 -13.82 -4.56 12.47
C ILE A 30 -13.21 -5.92 12.78
N CYS A 31 -13.31 -6.30 14.04
CA CYS A 31 -13.32 -7.68 14.44
C CYS A 31 -14.72 -8.15 14.08
N ALA A 32 -14.84 -8.99 13.04
CA ALA A 32 -16.11 -9.61 12.70
C ALA A 32 -16.66 -10.35 13.92
N ALA A 33 -17.63 -9.77 14.61
CA ALA A 33 -18.40 -10.48 15.61
C ALA A 33 -19.13 -11.60 14.85
N GLY A 34 -18.91 -12.85 15.24
CA GLY A 34 -19.64 -13.97 14.64
C GLY A 34 -21.15 -13.72 14.65
N GLU A 35 -21.88 -14.43 13.79
CA GLU A 35 -23.31 -14.20 13.62
C GLU A 35 -24.07 -14.30 14.95
N ARG A 36 -24.85 -13.26 15.27
CA ARG A 36 -25.81 -13.34 16.38
C ARG A 36 -26.87 -14.38 16.02
N LYS A 37 -26.91 -15.45 16.80
CA LYS A 37 -27.91 -16.52 16.66
C LYS A 37 -28.54 -16.74 18.03
N SER A 38 -29.48 -15.85 18.40
CA SER A 38 -30.08 -15.76 19.74
C SER A 38 -30.50 -17.09 20.35
N ASP A 39 -30.84 -18.08 19.52
CA ASP A 39 -31.34 -19.39 19.93
C ASP A 39 -30.41 -20.56 19.57
N SER A 40 -29.18 -20.27 19.12
CA SER A 40 -28.17 -21.29 18.81
C SER A 40 -27.15 -21.46 19.96
N ARG A 41 -26.61 -22.68 20.08
CA ARG A 41 -25.41 -22.98 20.88
C ARG A 41 -24.13 -22.41 20.26
N THR A 42 -24.18 -22.05 18.98
CA THR A 42 -23.08 -21.42 18.24
C THR A 42 -23.19 -19.89 18.21
N ASP A 43 -23.98 -19.30 19.11
CA ASP A 43 -24.10 -17.85 19.21
C ASP A 43 -22.78 -17.25 19.72
N PHE A 44 -22.18 -16.40 18.89
CA PHE A 44 -20.93 -15.73 19.21
C PHE A 44 -21.05 -14.85 20.46
N TYR A 45 -22.18 -14.15 20.63
CA TYR A 45 -22.36 -13.23 21.77
C TYR A 45 -22.43 -13.98 23.09
N LYS A 46 -23.03 -15.18 23.12
CA LYS A 46 -23.02 -16.06 24.30
C LYS A 46 -21.62 -16.56 24.62
N SER A 47 -20.78 -16.76 23.61
CA SER A 47 -19.38 -17.17 23.81
C SER A 47 -18.52 -16.05 24.41
N ILE A 48 -18.72 -14.80 23.98
CA ILE A 48 -18.08 -13.61 24.59
C ILE A 48 -18.54 -13.42 26.02
N GLU A 49 -19.85 -13.48 26.27
CA GLU A 49 -20.41 -13.34 27.61
C GLU A 49 -19.80 -14.36 28.57
N ALA A 50 -19.77 -15.64 28.17
CA ALA A 50 -19.18 -16.71 28.98
C ALA A 50 -17.68 -16.48 29.24
N GLU A 51 -16.93 -16.01 28.24
CA GLU A 51 -15.50 -15.70 28.38
C GLU A 51 -15.25 -14.50 29.29
N ALA A 52 -16.04 -13.44 29.16
CA ALA A 52 -15.92 -12.23 29.96
C ALA A 52 -16.30 -12.48 31.43
N SER A 53 -17.30 -13.34 31.68
CA SER A 53 -17.63 -13.81 33.03
C SER A 53 -16.53 -14.69 33.62
N ARG A 54 -15.91 -15.58 32.81
CA ARG A 54 -14.75 -16.38 33.25
C ARG A 54 -13.57 -15.49 33.65
N ALA A 55 -13.21 -14.51 32.83
CA ALA A 55 -12.12 -13.59 33.12
C ALA A 55 -12.39 -12.68 34.33
N GLY A 56 -13.67 -12.41 34.62
CA GLY A 56 -14.12 -11.71 35.83
C GLY A 56 -14.22 -12.57 37.10
N THR A 57 -13.93 -13.87 37.01
CA THR A 57 -14.05 -14.78 38.16
C THR A 57 -13.03 -14.41 39.23
N GLY A 58 -13.52 -14.15 40.46
CA GLY A 58 -12.70 -13.73 41.60
C GLY A 58 -12.69 -12.22 41.87
N SER A 59 -13.09 -11.38 40.90
CA SER A 59 -13.23 -9.93 41.10
C SER A 59 -14.68 -9.47 41.32
N GLY A 60 -15.66 -10.34 41.04
CA GLY A 60 -17.10 -10.03 41.15
C GLY A 60 -17.64 -9.17 40.00
N HIS A 61 -16.81 -8.84 39.01
CA HIS A 61 -17.18 -8.00 37.86
C HIS A 61 -16.79 -8.68 36.55
N VAL A 62 -17.67 -8.63 35.55
CA VAL A 62 -17.37 -9.09 34.17
C VAL A 62 -16.21 -8.28 33.61
N SER A 63 -15.23 -8.95 33.01
CA SER A 63 -14.05 -8.30 32.41
C SER A 63 -13.91 -8.65 30.94
N THR A 64 -13.81 -7.63 30.09
CA THR A 64 -13.54 -7.75 28.66
C THR A 64 -12.16 -7.22 28.27
N ALA A 65 -11.38 -6.74 29.23
CA ALA A 65 -10.11 -6.06 28.97
C ALA A 65 -9.10 -6.95 28.21
N HIS A 66 -9.11 -8.27 28.44
CA HIS A 66 -8.23 -9.22 27.76
C HIS A 66 -8.69 -9.56 26.33
N LEU A 67 -9.89 -9.14 25.94
CA LEU A 67 -10.44 -9.28 24.58
C LEU A 67 -10.22 -8.00 23.74
N LEU A 68 -9.79 -6.91 24.38
CA LEU A 68 -9.45 -5.68 23.67
C LEU A 68 -8.09 -5.82 22.98
N PRO A 69 -7.89 -5.08 21.88
CA PRO A 69 -6.60 -5.04 21.19
C PRO A 69 -5.43 -4.75 22.11
N GLN A 70 -4.36 -5.49 21.92
CA GLN A 70 -3.08 -5.28 22.61
C GLN A 70 -2.09 -4.59 21.67
N GLU A 71 -0.99 -4.10 22.23
CA GLU A 71 0.08 -3.44 21.47
C GLU A 71 0.56 -4.24 20.24
N ILE A 72 0.57 -5.58 20.34
CA ILE A 72 0.96 -6.45 19.22
C ILE A 72 -0.04 -6.43 18.07
N ASP A 73 -1.33 -6.26 18.37
CA ASP A 73 -2.38 -6.21 17.35
C ASP A 73 -2.28 -4.90 16.56
N PHE A 74 -1.99 -3.78 17.24
CA PHE A 74 -1.70 -2.49 16.57
C PHE A 74 -0.46 -2.59 15.68
N LYS A 75 0.65 -3.15 16.21
CA LYS A 75 1.88 -3.36 15.42
C LYS A 75 1.63 -4.23 14.19
N ARG A 76 0.77 -5.23 14.30
CA ARG A 76 0.37 -6.08 13.17
C ARG A 76 -0.46 -5.30 12.16
N LEU A 77 -1.45 -4.54 12.61
CA LEU A 77 -2.27 -3.70 11.73
C LEU A 77 -1.40 -2.69 10.97
N ASP A 78 -0.50 -2.00 11.66
CA ASP A 78 0.44 -1.07 11.04
C ASP A 78 1.30 -1.74 9.96
N ALA A 79 1.79 -2.95 10.23
CA ALA A 79 2.57 -3.72 9.27
C ALA A 79 1.73 -4.16 8.05
N GLU A 80 0.47 -4.56 8.26
CA GLU A 80 -0.45 -4.93 7.18
C GLU A 80 -0.79 -3.72 6.29
N ILE A 81 -1.07 -2.56 6.89
CA ILE A 81 -1.31 -1.30 6.17
C ILE A 81 -0.06 -0.88 5.40
N ALA A 82 1.12 -0.92 6.02
CA ALA A 82 2.38 -0.57 5.36
C ALA A 82 2.67 -1.48 4.17
N LEU A 83 2.40 -2.79 4.28
CA LEU A 83 2.56 -3.75 3.18
C LEU A 83 1.59 -3.45 2.03
N GLN A 84 0.32 -3.17 2.35
CA GLN A 84 -0.69 -2.82 1.33
C GLN A 84 -0.33 -1.52 0.61
N ALA A 85 0.06 -0.48 1.36
CA ALA A 85 0.50 0.79 0.80
C ALA A 85 1.74 0.61 -0.08
N SER A 86 2.73 -0.17 0.38
CA SER A 86 3.94 -0.47 -0.39
C SER A 86 3.62 -1.15 -1.73
N ARG A 87 2.72 -2.14 -1.73
CA ARG A 87 2.26 -2.81 -2.96
C ARG A 87 1.54 -1.85 -3.90
N ALA A 88 0.61 -1.06 -3.38
CA ALA A 88 -0.14 -0.09 -4.17
C ALA A 88 0.78 0.96 -4.83
N ILE A 89 1.78 1.46 -4.10
CA ILE A 89 2.78 2.41 -4.63
C ILE A 89 3.62 1.75 -5.72
N ARG A 90 4.08 0.50 -5.53
CA ARG A 90 4.84 -0.22 -6.56
C ARG A 90 4.02 -0.44 -7.82
N ASP A 91 2.77 -0.87 -7.67
CA ASP A 91 1.87 -1.14 -8.79
C ASP A 91 1.55 0.15 -9.56
N LEU A 92 1.24 1.24 -8.87
CA LEU A 92 1.06 2.55 -9.48
C LEU A 92 2.32 3.02 -10.21
N THR A 93 3.49 2.88 -9.59
CA THR A 93 4.76 3.31 -10.20
C THR A 93 5.02 2.54 -11.50
N ARG A 94 4.84 1.21 -11.49
CA ARG A 94 4.94 0.38 -12.69
C ARG A 94 3.90 0.75 -13.73
N ARG A 95 2.69 1.12 -13.32
CA ARG A 95 1.64 1.59 -14.23
C ARG A 95 2.05 2.90 -14.92
N LEU A 96 2.58 3.88 -14.18
CA LEU A 96 3.09 5.12 -14.77
C LEU A 96 4.21 4.85 -15.79
N ILE A 97 5.11 3.91 -15.47
CA ILE A 97 6.18 3.49 -16.38
C ILE A 97 5.60 2.81 -17.62
N TYR A 98 4.62 1.93 -17.47
CA TYR A 98 3.91 1.30 -18.58
C TYR A 98 3.23 2.31 -19.50
N ASP A 99 2.47 3.25 -18.93
CA ASP A 99 1.79 4.30 -19.68
C ASP A 99 2.81 5.19 -20.41
N SER A 100 3.98 5.41 -19.80
CA SER A 100 5.08 6.16 -20.44
C SER A 100 5.78 5.36 -21.54
N LEU A 101 6.02 4.06 -21.35
CA LEU A 101 6.59 3.15 -22.36
C LEU A 101 5.73 3.10 -23.62
N THR A 102 4.41 3.07 -23.45
CA THR A 102 3.45 2.97 -24.55
C THR A 102 3.19 4.32 -25.23
N SER A 103 3.15 5.41 -24.47
CA SER A 103 2.84 6.74 -25.02
C SER A 103 4.07 7.56 -25.44
N GLY A 104 5.26 7.24 -24.93
CA GLY A 104 6.49 8.03 -25.06
C GLY A 104 6.44 9.40 -24.36
N LYS A 105 5.43 9.64 -23.52
CA LYS A 105 5.20 10.91 -22.83
C LYS A 105 5.51 10.80 -21.34
N VAL A 106 5.69 11.95 -20.70
CA VAL A 106 5.72 12.04 -19.24
C VAL A 106 4.32 11.75 -18.73
N VAL A 107 4.21 10.80 -17.80
CA VAL A 107 2.95 10.44 -17.14
C VAL A 107 3.09 10.77 -15.65
N SER A 108 2.02 11.24 -15.02
CA SER A 108 2.04 11.72 -13.64
C SER A 108 0.86 11.21 -12.81
N ALA A 109 1.10 10.96 -11.52
CA ALA A 109 0.09 10.75 -10.51
C ALA A 109 0.19 11.83 -9.43
N GLU A 110 -0.95 12.43 -9.08
CA GLU A 110 -1.04 13.49 -8.07
C GLU A 110 -1.49 12.92 -6.73
N PHE A 111 -0.81 13.33 -5.66
CA PHE A 111 -1.17 13.03 -4.28
C PHE A 111 -1.33 14.33 -3.51
N SER A 112 -1.92 14.27 -2.31
CA SER A 112 -2.18 15.46 -1.49
C SER A 112 -0.95 16.33 -1.22
N ASN A 113 0.25 15.75 -1.15
CA ASN A 113 1.48 16.43 -0.75
C ASN A 113 2.62 16.39 -1.79
N TYR A 114 2.48 15.56 -2.83
CA TYR A 114 3.52 15.39 -3.83
C TYR A 114 2.94 14.90 -5.16
N VAL A 115 3.69 15.11 -6.24
CA VAL A 115 3.38 14.57 -7.57
C VAL A 115 4.49 13.62 -7.95
N LEU A 116 4.12 12.42 -8.42
CA LEU A 116 5.05 11.43 -8.95
C LEU A 116 4.95 11.43 -10.48
N LYS A 117 6.09 11.52 -11.17
CA LYS A 117 6.16 11.50 -12.63
C LYS A 117 7.10 10.39 -13.09
N ALA A 118 6.75 9.72 -14.18
CA ALA A 118 7.60 8.77 -14.87
C ALA A 118 7.73 9.14 -16.35
N CYS A 119 8.93 9.00 -16.90
CA CYS A 119 9.20 9.19 -18.32
C CYS A 119 10.17 8.12 -18.80
N VAL A 120 9.75 7.28 -19.74
CA VAL A 120 10.64 6.38 -20.47
C VAL A 120 10.84 6.88 -21.88
N ARG A 121 12.11 6.97 -22.29
CA ARG A 121 12.46 7.35 -23.66
C ARG A 121 13.66 6.55 -24.15
N ALA A 122 13.54 6.06 -25.38
CA ALA A 122 14.67 5.50 -26.10
C ALA A 122 15.62 6.62 -26.54
N ARG A 123 16.92 6.40 -26.34
CA ARG A 123 17.99 7.23 -26.87
C ARG A 123 19.10 6.30 -27.35
N GLU A 124 19.39 6.36 -28.65
CA GLU A 124 20.34 5.45 -29.31
C GLU A 124 19.91 3.99 -29.16
N GLU A 125 20.73 3.13 -28.55
CA GLU A 125 20.46 1.70 -28.36
C GLU A 125 19.85 1.38 -26.98
N GLU A 126 19.67 2.39 -26.11
CA GLU A 126 19.22 2.23 -24.74
C GLU A 126 17.90 2.96 -24.46
N ALA A 127 17.15 2.47 -23.48
CA ALA A 127 15.99 3.17 -22.95
C ALA A 127 16.34 3.76 -21.58
N TYR A 128 16.03 5.03 -21.39
CA TYR A 128 16.25 5.74 -20.14
C TYR A 128 14.92 5.95 -19.43
N LEU A 129 14.89 5.62 -18.15
CA LEU A 129 13.78 5.91 -17.24
C LEU A 129 14.16 7.10 -16.36
N ALA A 130 13.31 8.11 -16.34
CA ALA A 130 13.35 9.19 -15.36
C ALA A 130 12.13 9.07 -14.43
N ILE A 131 12.36 9.10 -13.12
CA ILE A 131 11.34 9.24 -12.09
C ILE A 131 11.55 10.57 -11.39
N ALA A 132 10.51 11.39 -11.32
CA ALA A 132 10.55 12.66 -10.60
C ALA A 132 9.50 12.71 -9.51
N ALA A 133 9.92 13.25 -8.36
CA ALA A 133 9.03 13.57 -7.26
C ALA A 133 9.04 15.08 -7.04
N GLU A 134 7.85 15.68 -7.02
CA GLU A 134 7.65 17.11 -6.79
C GLU A 134 6.93 17.31 -5.46
N GLY A 135 7.40 18.23 -4.62
CA GLY A 135 6.79 18.49 -3.32
C GLY A 135 7.43 17.69 -2.18
N PHE A 136 6.68 17.45 -1.11
CA PHE A 136 7.21 16.86 0.13
C PHE A 136 6.97 15.35 0.16
N ILE A 137 7.74 14.61 -0.64
CA ILE A 137 7.69 13.15 -0.62
C ILE A 137 8.45 12.60 0.60
N ASN A 138 7.87 11.59 1.26
CA ASN A 138 8.56 10.85 2.31
C ASN A 138 9.71 10.02 1.70
N PRO A 139 10.95 10.08 2.22
CA PRO A 139 12.06 9.29 1.70
C PRO A 139 11.80 7.78 1.63
N ALA A 140 11.00 7.22 2.55
CA ALA A 140 10.62 5.81 2.53
C ALA A 140 9.69 5.48 1.35
N ILE A 141 8.79 6.40 0.97
CA ILE A 141 7.94 6.24 -0.21
C ILE A 141 8.79 6.32 -1.47
N LEU A 142 9.69 7.30 -1.55
CA LEU A 142 10.62 7.43 -2.66
C LEU A 142 11.47 6.17 -2.85
N ALA A 143 11.97 5.57 -1.76
CA ALA A 143 12.69 4.30 -1.84
C ALA A 143 11.82 3.16 -2.43
N ILE A 144 10.54 3.05 -2.03
CA ILE A 144 9.60 2.06 -2.59
C ILE A 144 9.35 2.31 -4.09
N VAL A 145 9.26 3.57 -4.50
CA VAL A 145 9.08 3.97 -5.90
C VAL A 145 10.29 3.53 -6.74
N LEU A 146 11.51 3.82 -6.30
CA LEU A 146 12.72 3.45 -7.03
C LEU A 146 12.93 1.92 -7.07
N ASP A 147 12.58 1.23 -5.99
CA ASP A 147 12.59 -0.24 -5.88
C ASP A 147 11.43 -0.92 -6.63
N ALA A 148 10.47 -0.15 -7.16
CA ALA A 148 9.35 -0.72 -7.91
C ALA A 148 9.80 -1.31 -9.25
N VAL A 149 10.90 -0.83 -9.82
CA VAL A 149 11.34 -1.21 -11.16
C VAL A 149 12.13 -2.53 -11.09
N PRO A 150 11.66 -3.61 -11.76
CA PRO A 150 12.38 -4.88 -11.75
C PRO A 150 13.74 -4.76 -12.44
N ASP A 151 14.67 -5.63 -12.06
CA ASP A 151 16.02 -5.75 -12.66
C ASP A 151 16.90 -4.49 -12.64
N ILE A 152 16.57 -3.48 -11.81
CA ILE A 152 17.41 -2.29 -11.62
C ILE A 152 18.03 -2.30 -10.22
N PRO A 153 19.36 -2.46 -10.10
CA PRO A 153 20.08 -2.31 -8.84
C PRO A 153 19.89 -0.91 -8.23
N HIS A 154 19.92 -0.83 -6.90
CA HIS A 154 19.71 0.44 -6.19
C HIS A 154 20.80 1.49 -6.52
N GLU A 155 22.02 1.03 -6.74
CA GLU A 155 23.19 1.82 -7.08
C GLU A 155 23.16 2.44 -8.48
N ASP A 156 22.30 1.93 -9.38
CA ASP A 156 22.21 2.38 -10.76
C ASP A 156 21.30 3.62 -10.91
N TRP A 157 20.63 4.03 -9.85
CA TRP A 157 19.87 5.28 -9.81
C TRP A 157 20.79 6.47 -9.61
N GLN A 158 20.75 7.41 -10.56
CA GLN A 158 21.51 8.66 -10.52
C GLN A 158 20.57 9.84 -10.27
N ILE A 159 21.04 10.84 -9.53
CA ILE A 159 20.31 12.10 -9.35
C ILE A 159 20.61 13.00 -10.55
N GLU A 160 19.57 13.57 -11.15
CA GLU A 160 19.67 14.46 -12.30
C GLU A 160 19.36 15.91 -11.90
N PRO A 161 20.36 16.67 -11.45
CA PRO A 161 20.15 18.04 -10.94
C PRO A 161 19.65 19.03 -12.01
N GLY A 162 19.78 18.69 -13.31
CA GLY A 162 19.26 19.48 -14.43
C GLY A 162 17.95 18.96 -15.02
N GLY A 163 17.39 17.87 -14.48
CA GLY A 163 16.27 17.17 -15.08
C GLY A 163 16.69 16.16 -16.14
N ALA A 164 15.74 15.34 -16.59
CA ALA A 164 16.00 14.28 -17.56
C ALA A 164 14.80 13.99 -18.44
N MET A 165 15.05 13.74 -19.73
CA MET A 165 14.08 13.20 -20.70
C MET A 165 12.73 13.95 -20.77
N GLY A 166 12.76 15.29 -20.65
CA GLY A 166 11.56 16.13 -20.68
C GLY A 166 10.88 16.33 -19.32
N VAL A 167 11.54 15.89 -18.25
CA VAL A 167 11.18 16.24 -16.87
C VAL A 167 12.15 17.32 -16.39
N ASP A 168 11.66 18.55 -16.30
CA ASP A 168 12.44 19.69 -15.80
C ASP A 168 12.47 19.70 -14.27
N VAL A 169 13.60 20.11 -13.68
CA VAL A 169 13.72 20.29 -12.22
C VAL A 169 13.28 21.70 -11.84
N ALA A 170 12.15 21.81 -11.14
CA ALA A 170 11.77 23.01 -10.41
C ALA A 170 12.27 22.97 -8.94
N TYR A 171 12.17 24.10 -8.24
CA TYR A 171 12.53 24.17 -6.83
C TYR A 171 11.72 23.17 -5.99
N GLY A 172 12.42 22.32 -5.21
CA GLY A 172 11.80 21.29 -4.38
C GLY A 172 11.44 20.00 -5.12
N GLN A 173 12.02 19.78 -6.31
CA GLN A 173 11.88 18.55 -7.07
C GLN A 173 13.18 17.75 -7.06
N ILE A 174 13.05 16.44 -7.06
CA ILE A 174 14.17 15.51 -7.21
C ILE A 174 13.85 14.59 -8.38
N VAL A 175 14.79 14.50 -9.32
CA VAL A 175 14.71 13.60 -10.48
C VAL A 175 15.79 12.54 -10.33
N PHE A 176 15.36 11.29 -10.42
CA PHE A 176 16.24 10.13 -10.53
C PHE A 176 16.16 9.59 -11.96
N SER A 177 17.30 9.18 -12.50
CA SER A 177 17.38 8.53 -13.81
C SER A 177 18.18 7.24 -13.74
N THR A 178 17.90 6.35 -14.67
CA THR A 178 18.67 5.12 -14.88
C THR A 178 18.38 4.56 -16.29
N VAL A 179 19.19 3.60 -16.73
CA VAL A 179 18.91 2.81 -17.94
C VAL A 179 17.95 1.70 -17.56
N ILE A 180 16.79 1.63 -18.22
CA ILE A 180 15.82 0.56 -17.99
C ILE A 180 16.09 -0.62 -18.93
N PRO A 181 16.50 -1.79 -18.43
CA PRO A 181 16.85 -2.92 -19.28
C PRO A 181 15.61 -3.45 -20.02
N PRO A 182 15.77 -4.03 -21.23
CA PRO A 182 14.65 -4.58 -21.99
C PRO A 182 13.85 -5.65 -21.22
N THR A 183 14.49 -6.39 -20.31
CA THR A 183 13.81 -7.38 -19.45
C THR A 183 12.82 -6.73 -18.51
N ALA A 184 13.19 -5.61 -17.88
CA ALA A 184 12.32 -4.84 -17.01
C ALA A 184 11.14 -4.25 -17.78
N GLN A 185 11.40 -3.71 -18.98
CA GLN A 185 10.34 -3.18 -19.86
C GLN A 185 9.33 -4.26 -20.22
N ALA A 186 9.80 -5.45 -20.63
CA ALA A 186 8.95 -6.58 -20.98
C ALA A 186 8.08 -7.04 -19.80
N GLN A 187 8.66 -7.16 -18.60
CA GLN A 187 7.92 -7.53 -17.38
C GLN A 187 6.81 -6.52 -17.05
N ILE A 188 7.10 -5.22 -17.17
CA ILE A 188 6.11 -4.16 -16.92
C ILE A 188 5.00 -4.20 -17.98
N VAL A 189 5.34 -4.40 -19.26
CA VAL A 189 4.35 -4.52 -20.33
C VAL A 189 3.46 -5.75 -20.14
N GLU A 190 4.04 -6.90 -19.81
CA GLU A 190 3.28 -8.14 -19.55
C GLU A 190 2.31 -7.98 -18.38
N LEU A 191 2.72 -7.29 -17.31
CA LEU A 191 1.88 -7.05 -16.13
C LEU A 191 0.58 -6.31 -16.44
N PHE A 192 0.58 -5.43 -17.46
CA PHE A 192 -0.58 -4.59 -17.80
C PHE A 192 -1.19 -4.88 -19.18
N ALA A 193 -0.67 -5.86 -19.92
CA ALA A 193 -1.13 -6.21 -21.27
C ALA A 193 -2.63 -6.57 -21.35
N ASP A 194 -3.18 -7.15 -20.26
CA ASP A 194 -4.57 -7.63 -20.18
C ASP A 194 -5.50 -6.74 -19.35
N SER A 195 -5.04 -5.57 -18.90
CA SER A 195 -5.87 -4.63 -18.13
C SER A 195 -6.64 -3.71 -19.08
N PRO A 196 -7.96 -3.90 -19.33
CA PRO A 196 -8.73 -2.89 -20.04
C PRO A 196 -8.74 -1.57 -19.24
N GLU A 197 -8.63 -0.45 -19.96
CA GLU A 197 -8.76 0.92 -19.43
C GLU A 197 -10.06 1.15 -18.64
#